data_AF-A0A1G1Y1U8-F1
#
_entry.id   AF-A0A1G1Y1U8-F1
#
_cell.length_a   1.000
_cell.length_b   1.000
_cell.length_c   1.000
_cell.angle_alpha   90.00
_cell.angle_beta   90.00
_cell.angle_gamma   90.00
#
_symmetry.space_group_name_H-M   'P 1'
#
loop_
_entity.id
_entity.type
_entity.pdbx_description
1 polymer ?
#
loop_
_entity_poly.entity_id
_entity_poly.type
_entity_poly.pdbx_seq_one_letter_code
_entity_poly.pdbx_strand_id
1 'polypeptide(L)'
;MLSFFIKNRNYLILYFTLAYVAAFAVNAYVHRNLEFIYYTILLVGLIYLVVYIHQYLRLGFFLIFNISLLGFFHLLGGNSYIGAVRLYEYYLAPNFFRYDNFVHSYASFIATILLYTLTADFIDERARKRFGIVCLGLVLMTLGLGSINEILEFLAVIFFDAAQQVGDYYNNSLDLVFNTVGSIIGCFVVYLYLERPRILKKIHDKINQSN
;
A
#
# COMPACT_ATOMS: atom_id res chain seq x y z
N MET A 1 -10.51 31.73 -3.55
CA MET A 1 -10.17 30.83 -2.42
C MET A 1 -10.11 29.36 -2.86
N LEU A 2 -11.09 28.83 -3.60
CA LEU A 2 -11.05 27.47 -4.16
C LEU A 2 -9.90 27.20 -5.16
N SER A 3 -9.45 28.21 -5.90
CA SER A 3 -8.37 28.12 -6.89
C SER A 3 -6.96 27.95 -6.29
N PHE A 4 -6.75 28.37 -5.03
CA PHE A 4 -5.48 28.16 -4.32
C PHE A 4 -5.27 26.67 -4.01
N PHE A 5 -6.35 25.94 -3.68
CA PHE A 5 -6.32 24.51 -3.40
C PHE A 5 -6.18 23.64 -4.66
N ILE A 6 -6.54 24.15 -5.84
CA ILE A 6 -6.47 23.39 -7.11
C ILE A 6 -5.05 23.38 -7.68
N LYS A 7 -4.24 24.43 -7.45
CA LYS A 7 -2.85 24.52 -7.94
C LYS A 7 -1.81 23.84 -7.02
N ASN A 8 -2.15 23.61 -5.75
CA ASN A 8 -1.26 23.17 -4.67
C ASN A 8 -1.59 21.77 -4.07
N ARG A 9 -2.22 20.88 -4.84
CA ARG A 9 -2.84 19.62 -4.33
C ARG A 9 -1.92 18.66 -3.55
N ASN A 10 -0.61 18.67 -3.78
CA ASN A 10 0.30 17.73 -3.12
C ASN A 10 0.89 18.25 -1.81
N TYR A 11 0.82 19.56 -1.52
CA TYR A 11 1.44 20.11 -0.32
C TYR A 11 0.76 19.65 0.96
N LEU A 12 -0.57 19.49 0.96
CA LEU A 12 -1.28 18.98 2.13
C LEU A 12 -0.89 17.54 2.44
N ILE A 13 -0.79 16.68 1.42
CA ILE A 13 -0.32 15.30 1.58
C ILE A 13 1.12 15.28 2.07
N LEU A 14 1.97 16.14 1.51
CA LEU A 14 3.37 16.26 1.94
C LEU A 14 3.47 16.71 3.40
N TYR A 15 2.74 17.75 3.80
CA TYR A 15 2.75 18.22 5.19
C TYR A 15 2.21 17.16 6.15
N PHE A 16 1.12 16.48 5.78
CA PHE A 16 0.61 15.34 6.54
C PHE A 16 1.68 14.25 6.70
N THR A 17 2.34 13.89 5.59
CA THR A 17 3.42 12.89 5.57
C THR A 17 4.57 13.27 6.47
N LEU A 18 5.10 14.48 6.30
CA LEU A 18 6.21 14.99 7.10
C LEU A 18 5.83 15.10 8.58
N ALA A 19 4.62 15.53 8.89
CA ALA A 19 4.16 15.69 10.26
C ALA A 19 4.11 14.33 10.99
N TYR A 20 3.47 13.31 10.41
CA TYR A 20 3.40 12.02 11.08
C TYR A 20 4.76 11.32 11.12
N VAL A 21 5.59 11.41 10.06
CA VAL A 21 6.95 10.84 10.06
C VAL A 21 7.79 11.47 11.15
N ALA A 22 7.77 12.80 11.28
CA ALA A 22 8.51 13.50 12.32
C ALA A 22 8.01 13.11 13.73
N ALA A 23 6.69 13.07 13.93
CA ALA A 23 6.11 12.71 15.22
C ALA A 23 6.53 11.29 15.67
N PHE A 24 6.40 10.30 14.79
CA PHE A 24 6.78 8.92 15.10
C PHE A 24 8.30 8.72 15.19
N ALA A 25 9.09 9.42 14.38
CA ALA A 25 10.56 9.37 14.48
C ALA A 25 11.05 9.94 15.81
N VAL A 26 10.51 11.08 16.26
CA VAL A 26 10.82 11.66 17.57
C VAL A 26 10.40 10.71 18.68
N ASN A 27 9.19 10.13 18.60
CA ASN A 27 8.72 9.16 19.59
C ASN A 27 9.68 7.96 19.71
N ALA A 28 10.08 7.36 18.59
CA ALA A 28 10.98 6.22 18.59
C ALA A 28 12.38 6.57 19.12
N TYR A 29 12.89 7.75 18.78
CA TYR A 29 14.15 8.25 19.30
C TYR A 29 14.13 8.42 20.82
N VAL A 30 13.08 9.03 21.37
CA VAL A 30 12.91 9.23 22.82
C VAL A 30 12.86 7.90 23.57
N HIS A 31 12.19 6.90 23.00
CA HIS A 31 12.07 5.56 23.60
C HIS A 31 13.25 4.62 23.26
N ARG A 32 14.26 5.10 22.53
CA ARG A 32 15.43 4.32 22.07
C ARG A 32 15.04 3.05 21.31
N ASN A 33 13.95 3.10 20.56
CA ASN A 33 13.48 1.98 19.75
C ASN A 33 14.22 1.95 18.41
N LEU A 34 15.35 1.25 18.37
CA LEU A 34 16.22 1.15 17.19
C LEU A 34 15.56 0.42 16.01
N GLU A 35 14.78 -0.63 16.30
CA GLU A 35 13.96 -1.34 15.32
C GLU A 35 13.01 -0.37 14.61
N PHE A 36 12.32 0.47 15.37
CA PHE A 36 11.39 1.43 14.78
C PHE A 36 12.11 2.54 13.99
N ILE A 37 13.30 2.98 14.42
CA ILE A 37 14.13 3.90 13.64
C ILE A 37 14.52 3.29 12.30
N TYR A 38 14.90 2.01 12.28
CA TYR A 38 15.19 1.28 11.05
C TYR A 38 13.98 1.28 10.09
N TYR A 39 12.78 0.94 10.57
CA TYR A 39 11.57 0.97 9.75
C TYR A 39 11.21 2.38 9.26
N THR A 40 11.43 3.40 10.09
CA THR A 40 11.21 4.79 9.68
C THR A 40 12.14 5.20 8.55
N ILE A 41 13.41 4.80 8.58
CA ILE A 41 14.39 5.07 7.53
C ILE A 41 13.97 4.36 6.23
N LEU A 42 13.56 3.08 6.30
CA LEU A 42 13.03 2.36 5.14
C LEU A 42 11.83 3.07 4.52
N LEU A 43 10.88 3.50 5.36
CA LEU A 43 9.70 4.22 4.88
C LEU A 43 10.07 5.55 4.21
N VAL A 44 11.01 6.32 4.75
CA VAL A 44 11.50 7.55 4.12
C VAL A 44 12.14 7.25 2.75
N GLY A 45 12.91 6.16 2.65
CA GLY A 45 13.45 5.68 1.37
C GLY A 45 12.38 5.36 0.34
N LEU A 46 11.30 4.66 0.76
CA LEU A 46 10.16 4.36 -0.09
C LEU A 46 9.38 5.63 -0.50
N ILE A 47 9.18 6.57 0.41
CA ILE A 47 8.57 7.88 0.11
C ILE A 47 9.40 8.62 -0.95
N TYR A 48 10.73 8.65 -0.79
CA TYR A 48 11.63 9.25 -1.78
C TYR A 48 11.49 8.59 -3.15
N LEU A 49 11.47 7.25 -3.21
CA LEU A 49 11.27 6.50 -4.45
C LEU A 49 9.92 6.83 -5.10
N VAL A 50 8.84 6.93 -4.33
CA VAL A 50 7.50 7.28 -4.85
C VAL A 50 7.47 8.72 -5.38
N VAL A 51 8.10 9.66 -4.68
CA VAL A 51 8.22 11.05 -5.15
C VAL A 51 9.01 11.11 -6.46
N TYR A 52 10.11 10.36 -6.55
CA TYR A 52 10.90 10.24 -7.77
C TYR A 52 10.03 9.70 -8.92
N ILE A 53 9.35 8.57 -8.73
CA ILE A 53 8.44 7.98 -9.74
C ILE A 53 7.32 8.97 -10.14
N HIS A 54 6.76 9.70 -9.19
CA HIS A 54 5.70 10.68 -9.45
C HIS A 54 6.17 11.83 -10.37
N GLN A 55 7.43 12.26 -10.28
CA GLN A 55 7.97 13.30 -11.15
C GLN A 55 7.97 12.89 -12.64
N TYR A 56 8.16 11.60 -12.93
CA TYR A 56 8.17 11.07 -14.29
C TYR A 56 6.78 10.66 -14.79
N LEU A 57 6.01 9.98 -13.94
CA LEU A 57 4.78 9.31 -14.36
C LEU A 57 3.50 10.04 -13.96
N ARG A 58 3.62 11.16 -13.22
CA ARG A 58 2.47 11.99 -12.79
C ARG A 58 1.35 11.16 -12.16
N LEU A 59 1.72 10.33 -11.18
CA LEU A 59 0.77 9.48 -10.45
C LEU A 59 -0.48 10.26 -10.04
N GLY A 60 -1.65 9.64 -10.20
CA GLY A 60 -2.92 10.26 -9.83
C GLY A 60 -3.01 10.56 -8.34
N PHE A 61 -3.78 11.59 -7.98
CA PHE A 61 -4.00 12.00 -6.58
C PHE A 61 -4.39 10.82 -5.68
N PHE A 62 -5.25 9.92 -6.17
CA PHE A 62 -5.65 8.72 -5.45
C PHE A 62 -4.44 7.88 -5.00
N LEU A 63 -3.47 7.62 -5.89
CA LEU A 63 -2.29 6.83 -5.53
C LEU A 63 -1.41 7.56 -4.51
N ILE A 64 -1.13 8.84 -4.72
CA ILE A 64 -0.26 9.62 -3.81
C ILE A 64 -0.87 9.70 -2.41
N PHE A 65 -2.17 9.99 -2.32
CA PHE A 65 -2.89 10.06 -1.07
C PHE A 65 -2.86 8.71 -0.34
N ASN A 66 -3.18 7.62 -1.03
CA ASN A 66 -3.25 6.31 -0.39
C ASN A 66 -1.87 5.74 -0.05
N ILE A 67 -0.80 6.08 -0.78
CA ILE A 67 0.58 5.73 -0.41
C ILE A 67 1.00 6.49 0.87
N SER A 68 0.65 7.77 0.98
CA SER A 68 0.86 8.52 2.23
C SER A 68 0.08 7.93 3.39
N LEU A 69 -1.19 7.55 3.16
CA LEU A 69 -2.02 6.90 4.18
C LEU A 69 -1.48 5.51 4.56
N LEU A 70 -0.93 4.75 3.61
CA LEU A 70 -0.24 3.49 3.89
C LEU A 70 0.94 3.71 4.83
N GLY A 71 1.80 4.70 4.55
CA GLY A 71 2.92 5.04 5.43
C GLY A 71 2.46 5.45 6.82
N PHE A 72 1.35 6.19 6.93
CA PHE A 72 0.74 6.52 8.21
C PHE A 72 0.29 5.26 8.97
N PHE A 73 -0.46 4.36 8.33
CA PHE A 73 -0.91 3.12 8.98
C PHE A 73 0.25 2.25 9.43
N HIS A 74 1.34 2.23 8.66
CA HIS A 74 2.52 1.43 8.97
C HIS A 74 3.25 1.98 10.21
N LEU A 75 3.48 3.30 10.30
CA LEU A 75 4.10 3.90 11.49
C LEU A 75 3.19 3.89 12.72
N LEU A 76 1.87 4.01 12.51
CA LEU A 76 0.87 3.89 13.57
C LEU A 76 0.91 2.48 14.19
N GLY A 77 0.99 1.43 13.36
CA GLY A 77 1.06 0.03 13.78
C GLY A 77 2.21 -0.27 14.74
N GLY A 78 3.40 0.29 14.44
CA GLY A 78 4.61 0.03 15.21
C GLY A 78 4.84 0.95 16.41
N ASN A 79 4.13 2.08 16.53
CA ASN A 79 4.24 3.00 17.67
C ASN A 79 3.06 3.00 18.64
N SER A 80 1.93 2.40 18.25
CA SER A 80 0.71 2.50 19.03
C SER A 80 0.42 1.20 19.76
N TYR A 81 -0.20 1.33 20.93
CA TYR A 81 -0.54 0.20 21.79
C TYR A 81 -2.00 0.33 22.25
N ILE A 82 -2.70 -0.81 22.28
CA ILE A 82 -4.02 -0.94 22.92
C ILE A 82 -3.79 -1.74 24.20
N GLY A 83 -3.73 -1.04 25.33
CA GLY A 83 -3.25 -1.63 26.58
C GLY A 83 -1.77 -2.00 26.46
N ALA A 84 -1.44 -3.27 26.67
CA ALA A 84 -0.07 -3.78 26.52
C ALA A 84 0.21 -4.37 25.12
N VAL A 85 -0.80 -4.45 24.24
CA VAL A 85 -0.68 -5.09 22.93
C VAL A 85 -0.31 -4.04 21.89
N ARG A 86 0.78 -4.28 21.16
CA ARG A 86 1.20 -3.44 20.03
C ARG A 86 0.15 -3.52 18.94
N LEU A 87 -0.14 -2.40 18.26
CA LEU A 87 -1.24 -2.33 17.32
C LEU A 87 -1.12 -3.37 16.20
N TYR A 88 0.10 -3.66 15.70
CA TYR A 88 0.32 -4.75 14.74
C TYR A 88 -0.18 -6.13 15.19
N GLU A 89 -0.02 -6.45 16.48
CA GLU A 89 -0.45 -7.73 17.06
C GLU A 89 -1.93 -7.73 17.43
N TYR A 90 -2.59 -6.58 17.36
CA TYR A 90 -3.98 -6.46 17.73
C TYR A 90 -4.89 -7.16 16.71
N TYR A 91 -5.72 -8.08 17.20
CA TYR A 91 -6.72 -8.77 16.40
C TYR A 91 -7.94 -7.89 16.17
N LEU A 92 -8.12 -7.46 14.93
CA LEU A 92 -9.34 -6.81 14.44
C LEU A 92 -10.50 -7.82 14.34
N ALA A 93 -10.20 -9.06 13.95
CA ALA A 93 -11.10 -10.20 14.09
C ALA A 93 -10.40 -11.31 14.88
N PRO A 94 -11.01 -11.85 15.94
CA PRO A 94 -10.36 -12.79 16.86
C PRO A 94 -9.65 -13.94 16.15
N ASN A 95 -8.39 -14.18 16.49
CA ASN A 95 -7.56 -15.31 16.04
C ASN A 95 -7.36 -15.46 14.53
N PHE A 96 -7.78 -14.48 13.72
CA PHE A 96 -7.73 -14.61 12.26
C PHE A 96 -7.17 -13.36 11.56
N PHE A 97 -7.57 -12.16 11.97
CA PHE A 97 -7.25 -10.94 11.25
C PHE A 97 -6.62 -9.91 12.18
N ARG A 98 -5.31 -9.72 12.04
CA ARG A 98 -4.56 -8.69 12.75
C ARG A 98 -4.58 -7.36 12.01
N TYR A 99 -4.25 -6.28 12.72
CA TYR A 99 -3.98 -5.00 12.09
C TYR A 99 -2.88 -5.09 11.02
N ASP A 100 -1.86 -5.92 11.28
CA ASP A 100 -0.77 -6.17 10.31
C ASP A 100 -1.32 -6.66 8.97
N ASN A 101 -2.17 -7.68 9.02
CA ASN A 101 -2.82 -8.25 7.85
C ASN A 101 -3.68 -7.22 7.09
N PHE A 102 -4.32 -6.29 7.79
CA PHE A 102 -5.01 -5.17 7.16
C PHE A 102 -4.04 -4.27 6.40
N VAL A 103 -2.92 -3.91 7.01
CA VAL A 103 -1.88 -3.07 6.39
C VAL A 103 -1.31 -3.78 5.16
N HIS A 104 -1.02 -5.08 5.22
CA HIS A 104 -0.56 -5.89 4.09
C HIS A 104 -1.57 -5.95 2.93
N SER A 105 -2.85 -6.22 3.23
CA SER A 105 -3.91 -6.16 2.23
C SER A 105 -4.05 -4.78 1.60
N TYR A 106 -4.00 -3.72 2.41
CA TYR A 106 -4.12 -2.35 1.92
C TYR A 106 -2.90 -1.94 1.07
N ALA A 107 -1.69 -2.30 1.51
CA ALA A 107 -0.45 -2.07 0.77
C ALA A 107 -0.49 -2.75 -0.60
N SER A 108 -0.85 -4.03 -0.62
CA SER A 108 -0.93 -4.81 -1.84
C SER A 108 -2.04 -4.31 -2.78
N PHE A 109 -3.17 -3.87 -2.25
CA PHE A 109 -4.23 -3.21 -3.02
C PHE A 109 -3.71 -1.99 -3.79
N ILE A 110 -3.03 -1.07 -3.09
CA ILE A 110 -2.47 0.14 -3.70
C ILE A 110 -1.30 -0.18 -4.64
N ALA A 111 -0.44 -1.12 -4.26
CA ALA A 111 0.67 -1.58 -5.07
C ALA A 111 0.20 -2.19 -6.40
N THR A 112 -0.89 -2.98 -6.40
CA THR A 112 -1.47 -3.51 -7.64
C THR A 112 -1.96 -2.41 -8.58
N ILE A 113 -2.64 -1.38 -8.07
CA ILE A 113 -3.10 -0.25 -8.89
C ILE A 113 -1.90 0.55 -9.42
N LEU A 114 -0.87 0.75 -8.59
CA LEU A 114 0.37 1.39 -8.99
C LEU A 114 1.04 0.58 -10.11
N LEU A 115 1.26 -0.72 -9.92
CA LEU A 115 1.88 -1.60 -10.92
C LEU A 115 1.10 -1.62 -12.23
N TYR A 116 -0.23 -1.66 -12.18
CA TYR A 116 -1.04 -1.52 -13.40
C TYR A 116 -0.81 -0.15 -14.05
N THR A 117 -0.78 0.94 -13.29
CA THR A 117 -0.49 2.28 -13.83
C THR A 117 0.89 2.36 -14.49
N LEU A 118 1.90 1.69 -13.91
CA LEU A 118 3.26 1.62 -14.47
C LEU A 118 3.33 0.76 -15.74
N THR A 119 2.49 -0.26 -15.84
CA THR A 119 2.58 -1.26 -16.91
C THR A 119 1.54 -1.09 -18.01
N ALA A 120 0.47 -0.32 -17.77
CA ALA A 120 -0.70 -0.21 -18.64
C ALA A 120 -0.29 0.04 -20.10
N ASP A 121 0.56 1.03 -20.34
CA ASP A 121 0.97 1.43 -21.69
C ASP A 121 1.79 0.34 -22.42
N PHE A 122 2.30 -0.65 -21.70
CA PHE A 122 3.06 -1.78 -22.24
C PHE A 122 2.22 -3.06 -22.43
N ILE A 123 0.96 -3.08 -21.98
CA ILE A 123 0.08 -4.24 -22.11
C ILE A 123 -0.59 -4.26 -23.49
N ASP A 124 -0.27 -5.29 -24.29
CA ASP A 124 -0.88 -5.54 -25.61
C ASP A 124 -2.41 -5.66 -25.51
N GLU A 125 -3.11 -5.18 -26.54
CA GLU A 125 -4.57 -5.25 -26.71
C GLU A 125 -5.12 -6.68 -26.58
N ARG A 126 -4.35 -7.68 -27.05
CA ARG A 126 -4.73 -9.10 -26.89
C ARG A 126 -4.75 -9.54 -25.43
N ALA A 127 -3.79 -9.07 -24.63
CA ALA A 127 -3.73 -9.34 -23.20
C ALA A 127 -4.83 -8.58 -22.46
N ARG A 128 -5.12 -7.31 -22.81
CA ARG A 128 -6.23 -6.53 -22.23
C ARG A 128 -7.59 -7.20 -22.42
N LYS A 129 -7.84 -7.79 -23.61
CA LYS A 129 -9.06 -8.58 -23.88
C LYS A 129 -9.17 -9.84 -23.00
N ARG A 130 -8.05 -10.35 -22.50
CA ARG A 130 -7.96 -11.50 -21.59
C ARG A 130 -7.49 -11.03 -20.22
N PHE A 131 -8.25 -10.10 -19.63
CA PHE A 131 -7.85 -9.39 -18.42
C PHE A 131 -7.49 -10.31 -17.23
N GLY A 132 -7.99 -11.56 -17.19
CA GLY A 132 -7.56 -12.55 -16.20
C GLY A 132 -6.05 -12.85 -16.24
N ILE A 133 -5.42 -12.84 -17.43
CA ILE A 133 -3.96 -13.00 -17.57
C ILE A 133 -3.22 -11.78 -17.01
N VAL A 134 -3.75 -10.58 -17.28
CA VAL A 134 -3.23 -9.33 -16.71
C VAL A 134 -3.34 -9.34 -15.18
N CYS A 135 -4.49 -9.78 -14.65
CA CYS A 135 -4.69 -9.93 -13.20
C CYS A 135 -3.67 -10.88 -12.60
N LEU A 136 -3.46 -12.05 -13.20
CA LEU A 136 -2.47 -13.01 -12.71
C LEU A 136 -1.07 -12.39 -12.67
N GLY A 137 -0.66 -11.68 -13.73
CA GLY A 137 0.61 -10.98 -13.77
C GLY A 137 0.74 -9.92 -12.67
N LEU A 138 -0.30 -9.09 -12.48
CA LEU A 138 -0.32 -8.06 -11.45
C LEU A 138 -0.27 -8.63 -10.02
N VAL A 139 -1.00 -9.72 -9.76
CA VAL A 139 -0.95 -10.42 -8.47
C VAL A 139 0.46 -10.93 -8.21
N LEU A 140 1.08 -11.62 -9.17
CA LEU A 140 2.45 -12.13 -9.02
C LEU A 140 3.47 -11.00 -8.81
N MET A 141 3.36 -9.89 -9.55
CA MET A 141 4.21 -8.71 -9.36
C MET A 141 4.01 -8.09 -7.97
N THR A 142 2.77 -8.02 -7.49
CA THR A 142 2.45 -7.48 -6.16
C THR A 142 2.99 -8.39 -5.06
N LEU A 143 2.88 -9.71 -5.22
CA LEU A 143 3.50 -10.67 -4.30
C LEU A 143 5.02 -10.59 -4.29
N GLY A 144 5.65 -10.28 -5.44
CA GLY A 144 7.08 -9.98 -5.50
C GLY A 144 7.45 -8.76 -4.66
N LEU A 145 6.66 -7.68 -4.70
CA LEU A 145 6.86 -6.52 -3.81
C LEU A 145 6.63 -6.90 -2.34
N GLY A 146 5.60 -7.70 -2.06
CA GLY A 146 5.34 -8.24 -0.72
C GLY A 146 6.54 -9.03 -0.20
N SER A 147 7.13 -9.92 -1.01
CA SER A 147 8.31 -10.68 -0.61
C SER A 147 9.55 -9.81 -0.33
N ILE A 148 9.69 -8.67 -1.00
CA ILE A 148 10.76 -7.72 -0.68
C ILE A 148 10.51 -7.11 0.69
N ASN A 149 9.26 -6.79 1.05
CA ASN A 149 8.91 -6.31 2.38
C ASN A 149 9.27 -7.36 3.45
N GLU A 150 8.87 -8.61 3.26
CA GLU A 150 9.22 -9.71 4.18
C GLU A 150 10.74 -9.90 4.34
N ILE A 151 11.50 -9.72 3.26
CA ILE A 151 12.98 -9.76 3.33
C ILE A 151 13.50 -8.61 4.20
N LEU A 152 12.96 -7.41 4.08
CA LEU A 152 13.36 -6.27 4.92
C LEU A 152 13.01 -6.50 6.41
N GLU A 153 11.86 -7.11 6.68
CA GLU A 153 11.49 -7.51 8.05
C GLU A 153 12.41 -8.60 8.59
N PHE A 154 12.76 -9.59 7.77
CA PHE A 154 13.73 -10.61 8.14
C PHE A 154 15.12 -10.01 8.44
N LEU A 155 15.55 -8.98 7.70
CA LEU A 155 16.77 -8.25 8.03
C LEU A 155 16.63 -7.54 9.39
N ALA A 156 15.45 -7.02 9.71
CA ALA A 156 15.21 -6.43 11.04
C ALA A 156 15.35 -7.47 12.16
N VAL A 157 14.86 -8.70 11.94
CA VAL A 157 15.05 -9.82 12.86
C VAL A 157 16.53 -10.11 13.08
N ILE A 158 17.33 -10.18 12.01
CA ILE A 158 18.76 -10.46 12.09
C ILE A 158 19.53 -9.36 12.83
N PHE A 159 19.25 -8.09 12.54
CA PHE A 159 20.08 -6.98 13.01
C PHE A 159 19.59 -6.30 14.28
N PHE A 160 18.30 -6.43 14.62
CA PHE A 160 17.68 -5.73 15.75
C PHE A 160 16.92 -6.65 16.72
N ASP A 161 17.04 -7.98 16.58
CA ASP A 161 16.36 -8.96 17.43
C ASP A 161 14.82 -8.80 17.44
N ALA A 162 14.26 -8.39 16.30
CA ALA A 162 12.82 -8.16 16.10
C ALA A 162 11.98 -9.47 16.03
N ALA A 163 12.58 -10.62 16.36
CA ALA A 163 11.97 -11.95 16.19
C ALA A 163 10.66 -12.15 16.99
N GLN A 164 10.48 -11.39 18.08
CA GLN A 164 9.24 -11.45 18.88
C GLN A 164 8.08 -10.67 18.27
N GLN A 165 8.36 -9.87 17.25
CA GLN A 165 7.47 -8.84 16.74
C GLN A 165 7.06 -9.08 15.28
N VAL A 166 7.95 -9.64 14.46
CA VAL A 166 7.72 -9.93 13.03
C VAL A 166 8.62 -11.10 12.57
N GLY A 167 8.34 -11.63 11.37
CA GLY A 167 9.29 -12.50 10.65
C GLY A 167 9.32 -13.98 11.04
N ASP A 168 8.44 -14.44 11.93
CA ASP A 168 8.21 -15.87 12.09
C ASP A 168 7.50 -16.47 10.86
N TYR A 169 7.57 -17.80 10.71
CA TYR A 169 6.98 -18.48 9.54
C TYR A 169 5.48 -18.25 9.41
N TYR A 170 4.75 -18.23 10.53
CA TYR A 170 3.31 -18.09 10.53
C TYR A 170 2.90 -16.66 10.14
N ASN A 171 3.55 -15.64 10.69
CA ASN A 171 3.32 -14.23 10.35
C ASN A 171 3.60 -14.00 8.86
N ASN A 172 4.81 -14.28 8.41
CA ASN A 172 5.21 -14.10 7.01
C ASN A 172 4.27 -14.84 6.04
N SER A 173 3.86 -16.07 6.38
CA SER A 173 2.92 -16.83 5.53
C SER A 173 1.54 -16.17 5.49
N LEU A 174 1.06 -15.65 6.62
CA LEU A 174 -0.21 -14.93 6.71
C LEU A 174 -0.14 -13.61 5.94
N ASP A 175 0.98 -12.89 6.01
CA ASP A 175 1.18 -11.63 5.30
C ASP A 175 1.20 -11.85 3.78
N LEU A 176 1.81 -12.93 3.28
CA LEU A 176 1.69 -13.31 1.87
C LEU A 176 0.24 -13.65 1.45
N VAL A 177 -0.55 -14.27 2.34
CA VAL A 177 -1.99 -14.50 2.08
C VAL A 177 -2.73 -13.17 1.97
N PHE A 178 -2.52 -12.25 2.90
CA PHE A 178 -3.20 -10.95 2.88
C PHE A 178 -2.69 -10.02 1.78
N ASN A 179 -1.42 -10.15 1.36
CA ASN A 179 -0.92 -9.52 0.14
C ASN A 179 -1.66 -10.05 -1.09
N THR A 180 -1.92 -11.36 -1.15
CA THR A 180 -2.73 -11.98 -2.21
C THR A 180 -4.16 -11.42 -2.21
N VAL A 181 -4.82 -11.35 -1.06
CA VAL A 181 -6.18 -10.79 -0.93
C VAL A 181 -6.22 -9.34 -1.42
N GLY A 182 -5.29 -8.50 -0.93
CA GLY A 182 -5.17 -7.10 -1.34
C GLY A 182 -5.01 -6.93 -2.85
N SER A 183 -4.12 -7.73 -3.45
CA SER A 183 -3.86 -7.66 -4.89
C SER A 183 -5.03 -8.11 -5.75
N ILE A 184 -5.81 -9.11 -5.32
CA ILE A 184 -7.05 -9.52 -6.00
C ILE A 184 -8.08 -8.38 -5.96
N ILE A 185 -8.25 -7.72 -4.81
CA ILE A 185 -9.14 -6.55 -4.70
C ILE A 185 -8.64 -5.42 -5.63
N GLY A 186 -7.33 -5.22 -5.70
CA GLY A 186 -6.71 -4.24 -6.60
C GLY A 186 -7.04 -4.52 -8.05
N CYS A 187 -6.89 -5.77 -8.48
CA CYS A 187 -7.23 -6.21 -9.84
C CYS A 187 -8.71 -5.99 -10.15
N PHE A 188 -9.61 -6.26 -9.19
CA PHE A 188 -11.03 -6.01 -9.36
C PHE A 188 -11.35 -4.52 -9.59
N VAL A 189 -10.72 -3.63 -8.82
CA VAL A 189 -10.87 -2.17 -9.00
C VAL A 189 -10.31 -1.72 -10.35
N VAL A 190 -9.14 -2.21 -10.76
CA VAL A 190 -8.57 -1.91 -12.08
C VAL A 190 -9.53 -2.34 -13.19
N TYR A 191 -10.07 -3.56 -13.10
CA TYR A 191 -11.01 -4.09 -14.08
C TYR A 191 -12.25 -3.21 -14.21
N LEU A 192 -12.91 -2.88 -13.10
CA LEU A 192 -14.17 -2.12 -13.13
C LEU A 192 -13.98 -0.68 -13.59
N TYR A 193 -12.95 0.00 -13.09
CA TYR A 193 -12.86 1.47 -13.20
C TYR A 193 -11.87 1.95 -14.24
N LEU A 194 -10.76 1.24 -14.47
CA LEU A 194 -9.70 1.68 -15.38
C LEU A 194 -9.88 1.08 -16.78
N GLU A 195 -10.14 -0.22 -16.89
CA GLU A 195 -10.37 -0.86 -18.19
C GLU A 195 -11.80 -0.62 -18.73
N ARG A 196 -12.76 -0.31 -17.85
CA ARG A 196 -14.19 -0.08 -18.19
C ARG A 196 -14.70 -1.13 -19.20
N PRO A 197 -14.87 -2.40 -18.78
CA PRO A 197 -15.28 -3.48 -19.66
C PRO A 197 -16.52 -3.11 -20.46
N ARG A 198 -16.60 -3.61 -21.70
CA ARG A 198 -17.65 -3.28 -22.69
C ARG A 198 -19.08 -3.37 -22.12
N ILE A 199 -19.31 -4.24 -21.14
CA ILE A 199 -20.59 -4.41 -20.46
C ILE A 199 -20.98 -3.15 -19.67
N LEU A 200 -20.06 -2.58 -18.88
CA LEU A 200 -20.31 -1.35 -18.12
C LEU A 200 -20.50 -0.14 -19.03
N LYS A 201 -19.76 -0.07 -20.15
CA LYS A 201 -20.01 0.96 -21.18
C LYS A 201 -21.43 0.86 -21.73
N LYS A 202 -21.87 -0.34 -22.13
CA LYS A 202 -23.24 -0.57 -22.62
C LYS A 202 -24.32 -0.19 -21.61
N ILE A 203 -24.13 -0.47 -20.31
CA ILE A 203 -25.09 -0.09 -19.27
C ILE A 203 -25.14 1.42 -19.11
N HIS A 204 -23.99 2.09 -19.06
CA HIS A 204 -23.91 3.54 -18.95
C HIS A 204 -24.56 4.25 -20.14
N ASP A 205 -24.26 3.79 -21.36
CA ASP A 205 -24.84 4.34 -22.59
C ASP A 205 -26.36 4.17 -22.60
N LYS A 206 -26.88 3.03 -22.10
CA LYS A 206 -28.32 2.77 -22.02
C LYS A 206 -29.03 3.64 -20.98
N ILE A 207 -28.39 3.90 -19.84
CA ILE A 207 -28.93 4.81 -18.80
C ILE A 207 -28.98 6.25 -19.30
N ASN A 208 -27.95 6.70 -20.03
CA ASN A 208 -27.91 8.05 -20.59
C ASN A 208 -28.85 8.25 -21.79
N GLN A 209 -29.29 7.18 -22.47
CA GLN A 209 -30.30 7.25 -23.53
C GLN A 209 -31.75 7.24 -23.00
N SER A 210 -31.95 6.90 -21.72
CA SER A 210 -33.27 6.88 -21.06
C SER A 210 -33.61 8.13 -20.25
N ASN A 211 -32.70 9.10 -20.18
CA ASN A 211 -32.87 10.43 -19.56
C ASN A 211 -32.84 11.51 -20.64
#